data_AF-A0A957KU92-F1
#
_entry.id   AF-A0A957KU92-F1
#
_cell.length_a   1.000
_cell.length_b   1.000
_cell.length_c   1.000
_cell.angle_alpha   90.00
_cell.angle_beta   90.00
_cell.angle_gamma   90.00
#
_symmetry.space_group_name_H-M   'P 1'
#
loop_
_entity.id
_entity.type
_entity.pdbx_description
1 polymer ?
#
loop_
_entity_poly.entity_id
_entity_poly.type
_entity_poly.pdbx_seq_one_letter_code
_entity_poly.pdbx_strand_id
1 'polypeptide(L)'
;MTAKPRQSPALPPERISLSARIGNLFYSIYAGAMTVVGWLAEPVQRAIGANRMAYFFVLPNLLIFGIFVLFPMLLNIYYSFTGGNNLFPQDRPFVGMQNYQRLFNCANLLDPATCSEDRFWRGFYNTAFFVVFQVGGMVILAML
;
A
#
# COMPACT_ATOMS: atom_id res chain seq x y z
N MET A 1 8.10 38.44 75.27
CA MET A 1 7.57 38.50 73.89
C MET A 1 7.89 37.18 73.20
N THR A 2 6.99 36.20 73.27
CA THR A 2 7.15 34.88 72.65
C THR A 2 6.13 34.75 71.53
N ALA A 3 6.61 34.76 70.28
CA ALA A 3 5.77 34.64 69.09
C ALA A 3 5.30 33.18 68.91
N LYS A 4 3.99 32.99 68.81
CA LYS A 4 3.34 31.70 68.57
C LYS A 4 3.60 31.25 67.11
N PRO A 5 4.05 30.02 66.85
CA PRO A 5 4.28 29.54 65.49
C PRO A 5 2.93 29.39 64.76
N ARG A 6 2.81 29.98 63.56
CA ARG A 6 1.66 29.79 62.67
C ARG A 6 1.69 28.36 62.12
N GLN A 7 0.69 27.56 62.48
CA GLN A 7 0.45 26.27 61.84
C GLN A 7 -0.05 26.51 60.41
N SER A 8 0.67 25.96 59.44
CA SER A 8 0.21 25.90 58.05
C SER A 8 -1.03 25.00 57.96
N PRO A 9 -2.10 25.42 57.26
CA PRO A 9 -3.28 24.58 57.06
C PRO A 9 -2.90 23.28 56.35
N ALA A 10 -3.36 22.14 56.87
CA ALA A 10 -3.22 20.85 56.19
C ALA A 10 -4.00 20.90 54.86
N LEU A 11 -3.33 20.57 53.76
CA LEU A 11 -3.95 20.44 52.45
C LEU A 11 -5.04 19.34 52.50
N PRO A 12 -6.27 19.60 52.00
CA PRO A 12 -7.33 18.60 52.01
C PRO A 12 -6.94 17.39 51.15
N PRO A 13 -7.33 16.16 51.55
CA PRO A 13 -6.97 14.95 50.82
C PRO A 13 -7.55 14.99 49.40
N GLU A 14 -6.72 14.69 48.40
CA GLU A 14 -7.08 14.60 47.00
C GLU A 14 -8.20 13.55 46.85
N ARG A 15 -9.43 14.00 46.57
CA ARG A 15 -10.55 13.08 46.31
C ARG A 15 -10.30 12.42 44.96
N ILE A 16 -9.80 11.19 45.00
CA ILE A 16 -9.57 10.37 43.80
C ILE A 16 -10.93 10.15 43.11
N SER A 17 -11.19 10.95 42.07
CA SER A 17 -12.38 10.83 41.24
C SER A 17 -12.42 9.45 40.59
N LEU A 18 -13.61 8.85 40.51
CA LEU A 18 -13.82 7.56 39.84
C LEU A 18 -13.35 7.61 38.36
N SER A 19 -13.46 8.79 37.72
CA SER A 19 -12.89 9.05 36.39
C SER A 19 -11.36 9.05 36.36
N ALA A 20 -10.70 9.48 37.43
CA ALA A 20 -9.24 9.49 37.53
C ALA A 20 -8.67 8.07 37.70
N ARG A 21 -9.37 7.19 38.42
CA ARG A 21 -8.99 5.76 38.49
C ARG A 21 -9.11 5.05 37.15
N ILE A 22 -10.20 5.31 36.42
CA ILE A 22 -10.40 4.76 35.08
C ILE A 22 -9.33 5.29 34.12
N GLY A 23 -9.05 6.60 34.15
CA GLY A 23 -7.98 7.21 33.36
C GLY A 23 -6.60 6.61 33.64
N ASN A 24 -6.26 6.41 34.92
CA ASN A 24 -4.98 5.78 35.30
C ASN A 24 -4.89 4.32 34.85
N LEU A 25 -6.00 3.58 34.88
CA LEU A 25 -6.04 2.21 34.34
C LEU A 25 -5.74 2.20 32.84
N PHE A 26 -6.43 3.03 32.06
CA PHE A 26 -6.18 3.17 30.61
C PHE A 26 -4.75 3.62 30.31
N TYR A 27 -4.22 4.58 31.06
CA TYR A 27 -2.86 5.05 30.92
C TYR A 27 -1.84 3.92 31.20
N SER A 28 -2.08 3.11 32.23
CA SER A 28 -1.18 2.00 32.57
C SER A 28 -1.13 0.94 31.46
N ILE A 29 -2.26 0.64 30.83
CA ILE A 29 -2.36 -0.27 29.68
C ILE A 29 -1.63 0.31 28.46
N TYR A 30 -1.83 1.60 28.17
CA TYR A 30 -1.16 2.30 27.09
C TYR A 30 0.37 2.35 27.30
N ALA A 31 0.82 2.68 28.52
CA ALA A 31 2.23 2.71 28.87
C ALA A 31 2.86 1.32 28.76
N GLY A 32 2.15 0.27 29.19
CA GLY A 32 2.58 -1.12 29.00
C GLY A 32 2.77 -1.48 27.52
N ALA A 33 1.79 -1.15 26.68
CA ALA A 33 1.88 -1.37 25.24
C ALA A 33 3.04 -0.60 24.59
N MET A 34 3.22 0.67 24.96
CA MET A 34 4.34 1.49 24.47
C MET A 34 5.70 0.97 24.94
N THR A 35 5.79 0.36 26.12
CA THR A 35 7.03 -0.26 26.60
C THR A 35 7.40 -1.49 25.78
N VAL A 36 6.40 -2.32 25.43
CA VAL A 36 6.61 -3.47 24.54
C VAL A 36 7.03 -3.03 23.14
N VAL A 37 6.41 -1.97 22.60
CA VAL A 37 6.80 -1.38 21.32
C VAL A 37 8.22 -0.82 21.40
N GLY A 38 8.57 -0.11 22.47
CA GLY A 38 9.91 0.44 22.71
C GLY A 38 10.97 -0.66 22.73
N TRP A 39 10.67 -1.81 23.34
CA TRP A 39 11.60 -2.95 23.40
C TRP A 39 11.98 -3.50 22.02
N LEU A 40 11.05 -3.45 21.06
CA LEU A 40 11.30 -3.84 19.66
C LEU A 40 11.90 -2.70 18.84
N ALA A 41 11.44 -1.48 19.06
CA ALA A 41 11.79 -0.31 18.26
C ALA A 41 13.17 0.25 18.60
N GLU A 42 13.57 0.32 19.87
CA GLU A 42 14.86 0.85 20.31
C GLU A 42 16.10 0.15 19.73
N PRO A 43 16.20 -1.20 19.73
CA PRO A 43 17.35 -1.88 19.14
C PRO A 43 17.43 -1.65 17.63
N VAL A 44 16.28 -1.65 16.95
CA VAL A 44 16.18 -1.36 15.52
C VAL A 44 16.59 0.10 15.27
N GLN A 45 16.06 1.05 16.03
CA GLN A 45 16.39 2.48 15.91
C GLN A 45 17.89 2.76 16.09
N ARG A 46 18.54 2.05 17.01
CA ARG A 46 20.00 2.15 17.22
C ARG A 46 20.80 1.57 16.06
N ALA A 47 20.31 0.51 15.40
CA ALA A 47 20.99 -0.14 14.28
C ALA A 47 20.84 0.59 12.94
N ILE A 48 19.63 1.05 12.60
CA ILE A 48 19.35 1.74 11.31
C ILE A 48 19.35 3.27 11.41
N GLY A 49 19.35 3.83 12.63
CA GLY A 49 19.30 5.27 12.88
C GLY A 49 17.88 5.84 12.80
N ALA A 50 17.62 6.92 13.55
CA ALA A 50 16.29 7.53 13.68
C ALA A 50 15.67 7.95 12.33
N ASN A 51 16.49 8.43 11.38
CA ASN A 51 16.02 8.86 10.06
C ASN A 51 15.50 7.70 9.19
N ARG A 52 15.93 6.45 9.44
CA ARG A 52 15.50 5.28 8.65
C ARG A 52 14.35 4.49 9.28
N MET A 53 13.91 4.90 10.46
CA MET A 53 12.78 4.29 11.16
C MET A 53 11.49 4.34 10.33
N ALA A 54 11.30 5.41 9.53
CA ALA A 54 10.17 5.53 8.60
C ALA A 54 10.11 4.35 7.61
N TYR A 55 11.26 3.91 7.07
CA TYR A 55 11.31 2.78 6.16
C TYR A 55 10.95 1.47 6.87
N PHE A 56 11.34 1.29 8.14
CA PHE A 56 10.97 0.10 8.91
C PHE A 56 9.46 -0.04 9.05
N PHE A 57 8.75 1.06 9.30
CA PHE A 57 7.28 1.06 9.37
C PHE A 57 6.61 0.81 8.02
N VAL A 58 7.19 1.30 6.92
CA VAL A 58 6.63 1.14 5.57
C VAL A 58 7.01 -0.21 4.94
N LEU A 59 8.13 -0.81 5.36
CA LEU A 59 8.67 -2.08 4.86
C LEU A 59 7.65 -3.23 4.82
N PRO A 60 6.86 -3.54 5.88
CA PRO A 60 5.89 -4.64 5.81
C PRO A 60 4.85 -4.43 4.71
N ASN A 61 4.38 -3.20 4.51
CA ASN A 61 3.46 -2.89 3.42
C ASN A 61 4.15 -3.03 2.05
N LEU A 62 5.39 -2.55 1.91
CA LEU A 62 6.16 -2.69 0.67
C LEU A 62 6.46 -4.14 0.33
N LEU A 63 6.72 -4.99 1.32
CA LEU A 63 6.92 -6.43 1.11
C LEU A 63 5.65 -7.09 0.58
N ILE A 64 4.49 -6.81 1.18
CA ILE A 64 3.20 -7.33 0.70
C ILE A 64 2.94 -6.84 -0.73
N PHE A 65 3.08 -5.53 -0.98
CA PHE A 65 2.94 -4.97 -2.33
C PHE A 65 3.92 -5.61 -3.33
N GLY A 66 5.18 -5.79 -2.93
CA GLY A 66 6.21 -6.40 -3.76
C GLY A 66 5.88 -7.84 -4.16
N ILE A 67 5.44 -8.66 -3.20
CA ILE A 67 5.16 -10.08 -3.42
C ILE A 67 3.85 -10.30 -4.18
N PHE A 68 2.81 -9.53 -3.88
CA PHE A 68 1.47 -9.78 -4.43
C PHE A 68 1.08 -8.90 -5.62
N VAL A 69 1.77 -7.79 -5.84
CA VAL A 69 1.47 -6.87 -6.96
C VAL A 69 2.64 -6.82 -7.93
N LEU A 70 3.83 -6.47 -7.45
CA LEU A 70 4.99 -6.25 -8.32
C LEU A 70 5.50 -7.57 -8.93
N PHE A 71 5.63 -8.63 -8.13
CA PHE A 71 6.09 -9.93 -8.59
C PHE A 71 5.20 -10.54 -9.69
N PRO A 72 3.86 -10.68 -9.55
CA PRO A 72 3.02 -11.19 -10.63
C PRO A 72 2.99 -10.27 -11.86
N MET A 73 3.12 -8.95 -11.68
CA MET A 73 3.28 -8.03 -12.80
C MET A 73 4.55 -8.33 -13.62
N LEU A 74 5.69 -8.53 -12.95
CA LEU A 74 6.95 -8.90 -13.60
C LEU A 74 6.86 -10.26 -14.30
N LEU A 75 6.15 -11.22 -13.70
CA LEU A 75 5.88 -12.51 -14.34
C LEU A 75 5.04 -12.37 -15.62
N ASN A 76 4.04 -11.48 -15.64
CA ASN A 76 3.28 -11.20 -16.86
C ASN A 76 4.15 -10.59 -17.97
N ILE A 77 5.11 -9.74 -17.59
CA ILE A 77 6.12 -9.23 -18.52
C ILE A 77 6.96 -10.40 -19.06
N TYR A 78 7.47 -11.28 -18.20
CA TYR A 78 8.19 -12.48 -18.66
C TYR A 78 7.34 -13.34 -19.60
N TYR A 79 6.07 -13.57 -19.27
CA TYR A 79 5.15 -14.33 -20.11
C TYR A 79 4.91 -13.74 -21.48
N SER A 80 4.93 -12.41 -21.61
CA SER A 80 4.80 -11.74 -22.91
C SER A 80 5.92 -12.09 -23.90
N PHE A 81 7.11 -12.50 -23.41
CA PHE A 81 8.24 -12.95 -24.23
C PHE A 81 8.32 -14.48 -24.41
N THR A 82 7.43 -15.22 -23.75
CA THR A 82 7.36 -16.69 -23.87
C THR A 82 6.13 -17.13 -24.64
N GLY A 83 6.22 -18.28 -25.31
CA GLY A 83 5.14 -18.85 -26.12
C GLY A 83 4.43 -20.03 -25.44
N GLY A 84 3.46 -20.61 -26.14
CA GLY A 84 2.80 -21.87 -25.75
C GLY A 84 1.62 -21.74 -24.79
N ASN A 85 0.91 -22.84 -24.56
CA ASN A 85 -0.30 -22.92 -23.73
C ASN A 85 -0.03 -23.47 -22.32
N ASN A 86 1.24 -23.67 -21.96
CA ASN A 86 1.63 -24.27 -20.68
C ASN A 86 1.47 -23.27 -19.52
N LEU A 87 1.02 -23.78 -18.37
CA LEU A 87 0.75 -22.98 -17.18
C LEU A 87 2.04 -22.56 -16.46
N PHE A 88 3.06 -23.43 -16.46
CA PHE A 88 4.33 -23.17 -15.78
C PHE A 88 5.32 -22.43 -16.69
N PRO A 89 6.00 -21.37 -16.22
CA PRO A 89 6.99 -20.62 -16.98
C PRO A 89 8.13 -21.48 -17.54
N GLN A 90 8.47 -22.57 -16.84
CA GLN A 90 9.61 -23.45 -17.12
C GLN A 90 9.40 -24.26 -18.40
N ASP A 91 8.14 -24.54 -18.74
CA ASP A 91 7.75 -25.34 -19.88
C ASP A 91 7.37 -24.49 -21.10
N ARG A 92 7.63 -23.18 -21.06
CA ARG A 92 7.30 -22.25 -22.13
C ARG A 92 8.54 -21.90 -22.95
N PRO A 93 8.53 -22.11 -24.28
CA PRO A 93 9.65 -21.70 -25.12
C PRO A 93 9.79 -20.18 -25.11
N PHE A 94 11.03 -19.68 -25.02
CA PHE A 94 11.31 -18.26 -25.17
C PHE A 94 11.18 -17.86 -26.65
N VAL A 95 10.21 -17.00 -26.97
CA VAL A 95 9.91 -16.57 -28.36
C VAL A 95 10.35 -15.14 -28.63
N GLY A 96 10.93 -14.45 -27.64
CA GLY A 96 11.37 -13.07 -27.76
C GLY A 96 10.21 -12.13 -28.14
N MET A 97 10.39 -11.35 -29.21
CA MET A 97 9.41 -10.35 -29.66
C MET A 97 8.33 -10.88 -30.61
N GLN A 98 8.28 -12.19 -30.89
CA GLN A 98 7.34 -12.75 -31.86
C GLN A 98 5.87 -12.48 -31.50
N ASN A 99 5.52 -12.55 -30.21
CA ASN A 99 4.17 -12.25 -29.73
C ASN A 99 3.76 -10.81 -30.06
N TYR A 100 4.67 -9.85 -29.89
CA TYR A 100 4.43 -8.45 -30.22
C TYR A 100 4.36 -8.23 -31.73
N GLN A 101 5.23 -8.87 -32.52
CA GLN A 101 5.18 -8.79 -33.98
C GLN A 101 3.83 -9.28 -34.52
N ARG A 102 3.32 -10.39 -33.99
CA ARG A 102 1.99 -10.90 -34.33
C ARG A 102 0.90 -9.90 -33.95
N LEU A 103 0.97 -9.34 -32.75
CA LEU A 103 0.00 -8.36 -32.25
C LEU A 103 -0.12 -7.12 -33.15
N PHE A 104 1.02 -6.61 -33.64
CA PHE A 104 1.08 -5.41 -34.49
C PHE A 104 1.03 -5.72 -36.00
N ASN A 105 0.92 -7.00 -36.39
CA ASN A 105 0.81 -7.39 -37.79
C ASN A 105 -0.61 -7.12 -38.31
N CYS A 106 -0.80 -5.90 -38.82
CA CYS A 106 -2.06 -5.42 -39.39
C CYS A 106 -1.79 -4.68 -40.70
N ALA A 107 -2.69 -4.82 -41.69
CA ALA A 107 -2.62 -4.00 -42.90
C ALA A 107 -2.99 -2.53 -42.62
N ASN A 108 -3.94 -2.30 -41.72
CA ASN A 108 -4.32 -0.97 -41.24
C ASN A 108 -4.63 -1.03 -39.74
N LEU A 109 -3.87 -0.30 -38.92
CA LEU A 109 -4.08 -0.28 -37.47
C LEU A 109 -5.44 0.32 -37.07
N LEU A 110 -6.04 1.16 -37.92
CA LEU A 110 -7.36 1.77 -37.69
C LEU A 110 -8.51 0.79 -37.96
N ASP A 111 -8.25 -0.32 -38.63
CA ASP A 111 -9.22 -1.39 -38.88
C ASP A 111 -8.79 -2.70 -38.20
N PRO A 112 -9.38 -3.03 -37.03
CA PRO A 112 -9.10 -4.26 -36.29
C PRO A 112 -9.34 -5.54 -37.09
N ALA A 113 -10.19 -5.52 -38.12
CA ALA A 113 -10.46 -6.69 -38.95
C ALA A 113 -9.26 -7.08 -39.84
N THR A 114 -8.32 -6.15 -40.06
CA THR A 114 -7.11 -6.39 -40.85
C THR A 114 -5.92 -6.89 -40.03
N CYS A 115 -6.08 -6.99 -38.71
CA CYS A 115 -5.04 -7.45 -37.79
C CYS A 115 -5.05 -8.97 -37.64
N SER A 116 -3.88 -9.58 -37.50
CA SER A 116 -3.77 -11.02 -37.26
C SER A 116 -4.37 -11.47 -35.92
N GLU A 117 -4.40 -10.56 -34.94
CA GLU A 117 -5.08 -10.74 -33.65
C GLU A 117 -6.19 -9.69 -33.51
N ASP A 118 -7.32 -9.95 -34.15
CA ASP A 118 -8.47 -9.04 -34.25
C ASP A 118 -9.14 -8.79 -32.89
N ARG A 119 -9.26 -9.83 -32.05
CA ARG A 119 -9.91 -9.75 -30.73
C ARG A 119 -9.20 -8.76 -29.81
N PHE A 120 -7.87 -8.74 -29.84
CA PHE A 120 -7.08 -7.83 -29.03
C PHE A 120 -7.39 -6.37 -29.38
N TRP A 121 -7.31 -6.02 -30.67
CA TRP A 121 -7.53 -4.64 -31.13
C TRP A 121 -8.98 -4.19 -30.97
N ARG A 122 -9.96 -5.07 -31.24
CA ARG A 122 -11.37 -4.79 -30.95
C ARG A 122 -11.60 -4.50 -29.47
N GLY A 123 -11.04 -5.34 -28.58
CA GLY A 123 -11.11 -5.14 -27.13
C GLY A 123 -10.44 -3.85 -26.66
N PHE A 124 -9.27 -3.54 -27.22
CA PHE A 124 -8.52 -2.32 -26.95
C PHE A 124 -9.32 -1.06 -27.33
N TYR A 125 -9.86 -0.99 -28.55
CA TYR A 125 -10.65 0.16 -29.00
C TYR A 125 -11.95 0.33 -28.22
N ASN A 126 -12.65 -0.76 -27.90
CA ASN A 126 -13.84 -0.71 -27.06
C ASN A 126 -13.51 -0.17 -25.66
N THR A 127 -12.40 -0.59 -25.07
CA THR A 127 -11.97 -0.15 -23.74
C THR A 127 -11.54 1.32 -23.77
N ALA A 128 -10.77 1.74 -24.76
CA ALA A 128 -10.35 3.12 -24.94
C ALA A 128 -11.56 4.05 -25.13
N PHE A 129 -12.50 3.67 -26.00
CA PHE A 129 -13.76 4.38 -26.20
C PHE A 129 -14.54 4.45 -24.88
N PHE A 130 -14.75 3.33 -24.19
CA PHE A 130 -15.46 3.30 -22.91
C PHE A 130 -14.84 4.25 -21.88
N VAL A 131 -13.52 4.20 -21.68
CA VAL A 131 -12.81 5.06 -20.71
C VAL A 131 -12.97 6.54 -21.04
N VAL A 132 -12.83 6.93 -22.31
CA VAL A 132 -12.97 8.34 -22.73
C VAL A 132 -14.38 8.85 -22.45
N PHE A 133 -15.41 8.10 -22.85
CA PHE A 133 -16.79 8.53 -22.65
C PHE A 133 -17.21 8.47 -21.19
N GLN A 134 -16.80 7.44 -20.46
CA GLN A 134 -17.18 7.24 -19.06
C GLN A 134 -16.48 8.25 -18.13
N VAL A 135 -15.16 8.38 -18.21
CA VAL A 135 -14.41 9.35 -17.39
C VAL A 135 -14.76 10.77 -17.82
N GLY A 136 -14.76 11.05 -19.13
CA GLY A 136 -15.13 12.37 -19.65
C GLY A 136 -16.55 12.77 -19.25
N GLY A 137 -17.51 11.86 -19.37
CA GLY A 137 -18.89 12.08 -18.93
C GLY A 137 -19.00 12.35 -17.43
N MET A 138 -18.32 11.57 -16.59
CA MET A 138 -18.29 11.81 -15.14
C MET A 138 -17.70 13.17 -14.79
N VAL A 139 -16.62 13.58 -15.46
CA VAL A 139 -15.99 14.89 -15.23
C VAL A 139 -16.93 16.03 -15.64
N ILE A 140 -17.56 15.94 -16.82
CA ILE A 140 -18.50 16.97 -17.30
C ILE A 140 -19.69 17.11 -16.35
N LEU A 141 -20.29 15.98 -15.93
CA LEU A 141 -21.40 15.99 -14.99
C LEU A 141 -21.00 16.50 -13.61
N ALA A 142 -19.77 16.24 -13.14
CA ALA A 142 -19.27 16.77 -11.87
C ALA A 142 -19.02 18.28 -11.91
N MET A 143 -18.89 18.88 -13.10
CA MET A 143 -18.69 20.31 -13.30
C MET A 143 -19.99 21.08 -13.57
N LEU A 144 -21.11 20.37 -13.81
CA LEU A 144 -22.46 20.92 -13.97
C LEU A 144 -23.18 20.98 -12.61
#